data_AF-A0A2H8TUE4-F1
#
_entry.id   AF-A0A2H8TUE4-F1
#
_cell.length_a   1.000
_cell.length_b   1.000
_cell.length_c   1.000
_cell.angle_alpha   90.00
_cell.angle_beta   90.00
_cell.angle_gamma   90.00
#
_symmetry.space_group_name_H-M   'P 1'
#
loop_
_entity.id
_entity.type
_entity.pdbx_description
1 polymer ?
#
loop_
_entity_poly.entity_id
_entity_poly.type
_entity_poly.pdbx_seq_one_letter_code
_entity_poly.pdbx_strand_id
1 'polypeptide(L)'
;MLSSWKDSENYAFYPTPPNTESTLPNLYPNNVYMLSDPSVFSVNDIIIAGNASDSLMGLHVSAINKTKEEMFTKLAKQIIWQRCLHPSYVANPNVCVDNLLWLEHCTLQQNTPHIILTSSQLRTFIRIVDGCMVINIGQLIKHNSQKQAVSGTYGLIQIAPPKDGSWSTQNNISAEIVHI
;
A
#
# COMPACT_ATOMS: atom_id res chain seq x y z
N MET A 1 9.24 8.45 -3.83
CA MET A 1 9.57 7.02 -3.90
C MET A 1 9.37 6.43 -2.52
N LEU A 2 8.58 5.35 -2.42
CA LEU A 2 8.52 4.56 -1.19
C LEU A 2 9.71 3.61 -1.18
N SER A 3 10.37 3.51 -0.03
CA SER A 3 11.48 2.57 0.19
C SER A 3 10.95 1.14 0.31
N SER A 4 11.83 0.15 0.27
CA SER A 4 11.49 -1.25 0.52
C SER A 4 12.68 -1.96 1.17
N TRP A 5 12.40 -2.88 2.08
CA TRP A 5 13.41 -3.76 2.68
C TRP A 5 14.09 -4.68 1.64
N LYS A 6 13.53 -4.78 0.44
CA LYS A 6 14.12 -5.50 -0.70
C LYS A 6 15.07 -4.65 -1.53
N ASP A 7 15.10 -3.34 -1.33
CA ASP A 7 16.02 -2.47 -2.04
C ASP A 7 17.43 -2.68 -1.47
N SER A 8 18.39 -2.98 -2.35
CA SER A 8 19.78 -3.22 -1.95
C SER A 8 20.45 -2.01 -1.29
N GLU A 9 19.95 -0.82 -1.58
CA GLU A 9 20.47 0.45 -1.08
C GLU A 9 19.85 0.86 0.26
N ASN A 10 18.85 0.12 0.76
CA ASN A 10 18.15 0.41 2.01
C ASN A 10 18.44 -0.64 3.09
N TYR A 11 17.98 -0.35 4.31
CA TYR A 11 18.00 -1.29 5.41
C TYR A 11 17.12 -2.51 5.11
N ALA A 12 17.65 -3.71 5.34
CA ALA A 12 16.98 -4.98 5.08
C ALA A 12 15.99 -5.40 6.20
N PHE A 13 15.26 -4.44 6.77
CA PHE A 13 14.21 -4.68 7.75
C PHE A 13 12.99 -3.78 7.49
N TYR A 14 11.85 -4.22 8.00
CA TYR A 14 10.59 -3.50 7.99
C TYR A 14 10.22 -3.05 9.41
N PRO A 15 9.66 -1.85 9.63
CA PRO A 15 9.52 -0.74 8.68
C PRO A 15 10.85 -0.26 8.13
N THR A 16 10.85 0.19 6.87
CA THR A 16 12.05 0.69 6.20
C THR A 16 12.04 2.22 6.20
N PRO A 17 13.08 2.91 6.70
CA PRO A 17 13.14 4.37 6.67
C PRO A 17 13.27 4.90 5.22
N PRO A 18 13.06 6.20 4.98
CA PRO A 18 13.33 6.82 3.69
C PRO A 18 14.82 6.67 3.33
N ASN A 19 15.14 6.42 2.06
CA ASN A 19 16.53 6.41 1.59
C ASN A 19 17.14 7.84 1.63
N THR A 20 17.83 8.17 2.72
CA THR A 20 18.49 9.47 2.92
C THR A 20 19.79 9.62 2.13
N GLU A 21 20.42 8.52 1.73
CA GLU A 21 21.68 8.51 0.98
C GLU A 21 21.47 8.77 -0.52
N SER A 22 20.23 8.70 -0.99
CA SER A 22 19.92 8.97 -2.39
C SER A 22 20.21 10.43 -2.76
N THR A 23 20.90 10.62 -3.88
CA THR A 23 21.17 11.96 -4.45
C THR A 23 19.98 12.54 -5.22
N LEU A 24 18.93 11.74 -5.47
CA LEU A 24 17.78 12.14 -6.28
C LEU A 24 17.02 13.37 -5.75
N PRO A 25 16.77 13.51 -4.42
CA PRO A 25 16.16 14.72 -3.89
C PRO A 25 17.03 15.96 -4.10
N ASN A 26 18.36 15.83 -4.12
CA ASN A 26 19.25 16.96 -4.42
C ASN A 26 19.21 17.35 -5.90
N LEU A 27 19.08 16.38 -6.79
CA LEU A 27 18.95 16.60 -8.24
C LEU A 27 17.57 17.16 -8.62
N TYR A 28 16.51 16.75 -7.91
CA TYR A 28 15.12 17.08 -8.23
C TYR A 28 14.32 17.48 -6.97
N PRO A 29 14.69 18.59 -6.29
CA PRO A 29 14.22 18.91 -4.94
C PRO A 29 12.71 19.15 -4.83
N ASN A 30 12.06 19.58 -5.92
CA ASN A 30 10.62 19.87 -5.93
C ASN A 30 9.78 18.72 -6.52
N ASN A 31 10.42 17.68 -7.06
CA ASN A 31 9.75 16.62 -7.82
C ASN A 31 9.92 15.24 -7.18
N VAL A 32 10.97 15.03 -6.38
CA VAL A 32 11.27 13.74 -5.77
C VAL A 32 11.30 13.84 -4.26
N TYR A 33 10.43 13.07 -3.63
CA TYR A 33 10.37 12.90 -2.19
C TYR A 33 10.69 11.44 -1.84
N MET A 34 11.57 11.21 -0.87
CA MET A 34 11.83 9.87 -0.33
C MET A 34 10.92 9.61 0.86
N LEU A 35 10.22 8.49 0.83
CA LEU A 35 9.25 8.10 1.86
C LEU A 35 9.65 6.75 2.47
N SER A 36 9.27 6.56 3.73
CA SER A 36 9.39 5.28 4.43
C SER A 36 8.40 4.25 3.89
N ASP A 37 8.65 2.99 4.24
CA ASP A 37 7.69 1.91 4.10
C ASP A 37 7.34 1.31 5.47
N PRO A 38 6.09 1.44 5.94
CA PRO A 38 4.98 2.13 5.28
C PRO A 38 5.10 3.66 5.39
N SER A 39 4.25 4.40 4.69
CA SER A 39 4.12 5.85 4.85
C SER A 39 2.68 6.33 4.71
N VAL A 40 2.36 7.42 5.40
CA VAL A 40 1.10 8.17 5.24
C VAL A 40 1.47 9.60 4.87
N PHE A 41 0.91 10.09 3.77
CA PHE A 41 1.19 11.42 3.24
C PHE A 41 -0.08 12.05 2.65
N SER A 42 -0.05 13.35 2.41
CA SER A 42 -1.18 14.10 1.83
C SER A 42 -0.80 14.65 0.47
N VAL A 43 -1.71 14.54 -0.50
CA VAL A 43 -1.61 15.20 -1.81
C VAL A 43 -2.90 15.99 -2.02
N ASN A 44 -2.82 17.32 -2.04
CA ASN A 44 -3.99 18.21 -2.16
C ASN A 44 -5.13 17.83 -1.19
N ASP A 45 -4.79 17.71 0.10
CA ASP A 45 -5.69 17.30 1.20
C ASP A 45 -6.24 15.87 1.12
N ILE A 46 -5.81 15.08 0.13
CA ILE A 46 -6.09 13.65 0.05
C ILE A 46 -5.03 12.87 0.81
N ILE A 47 -5.40 12.39 2.00
CA ILE A 47 -4.61 11.43 2.79
C ILE A 47 -4.49 10.10 2.04
N ILE A 48 -3.26 9.72 1.72
CA ILE A 48 -2.88 8.45 1.09
C ILE A 48 -1.96 7.71 2.03
N ALA A 49 -2.24 6.43 2.27
CA ALA A 49 -1.33 5.52 2.93
C ALA A 49 -0.74 4.56 1.89
N GLY A 50 0.57 4.39 1.90
CA GLY A 50 1.29 3.49 1.01
C GLY A 50 2.03 2.41 1.79
N ASN A 51 2.02 1.19 1.26
CA ASN A 51 2.80 0.08 1.77
C ASN A 51 3.38 -0.75 0.60
N ALA A 52 4.70 -0.82 0.52
CA ALA A 52 5.44 -1.60 -0.48
C ALA A 52 5.60 -3.06 -0.03
N SER A 53 5.60 -3.33 1.28
CA SER A 53 5.60 -4.69 1.82
C SER A 53 4.27 -5.43 1.53
N ASP A 54 4.38 -6.72 1.19
CA ASP A 54 3.22 -7.55 0.80
C ASP A 54 2.38 -8.02 2.01
N SER A 55 1.71 -7.05 2.63
CA SER A 55 0.86 -7.26 3.81
C SER A 55 -0.40 -8.07 3.49
N LEU A 56 -0.92 -7.91 2.28
CA LEU A 56 -2.13 -8.59 1.84
C LEU A 56 -1.90 -10.10 1.73
N MET A 57 -0.75 -10.54 1.20
CA MET A 57 -0.41 -11.96 1.16
C MET A 57 -0.28 -12.53 2.59
N GLY A 58 0.39 -11.81 3.48
CA GLY A 58 0.51 -12.21 4.89
C GLY A 58 -0.86 -12.40 5.56
N LEU A 59 -1.77 -11.43 5.37
CA LEU A 59 -3.14 -11.51 5.84
C LEU A 59 -3.90 -12.68 5.22
N HIS A 60 -3.79 -12.87 3.90
CA HIS A 60 -4.49 -13.92 3.16
C HIS A 60 -4.10 -15.32 3.64
N VAL A 61 -2.80 -15.59 3.82
CA VAL A 61 -2.30 -16.89 4.26
C VAL A 61 -2.69 -17.18 5.72
N SER A 62 -2.75 -16.16 6.58
CA SER A 62 -3.17 -16.33 7.98
C SER A 62 -4.68 -16.33 8.21
N ALA A 63 -5.50 -16.03 7.20
CA ALA A 63 -6.93 -15.80 7.39
C ALA A 63 -7.72 -17.11 7.57
N ILE A 64 -8.54 -17.17 8.62
CA ILE A 64 -9.54 -18.22 8.82
C ILE A 64 -10.91 -17.65 8.42
N ASN A 65 -11.49 -18.20 7.35
CA ASN A 65 -12.70 -17.65 6.74
C ASN A 65 -13.90 -18.58 6.92
N LYS A 66 -15.00 -18.07 7.49
CA LYS A 66 -16.32 -18.76 7.54
C LYS A 66 -17.47 -17.94 6.96
N THR A 67 -17.17 -16.84 6.27
CA THR A 67 -18.17 -15.86 5.80
C THR A 67 -18.31 -15.89 4.28
N LYS A 68 -19.52 -15.59 3.78
CA LYS A 68 -19.86 -15.52 2.34
C LYS A 68 -19.30 -14.29 1.60
N GLU A 69 -18.67 -13.37 2.33
CA GLU A 69 -18.13 -12.14 1.76
C GLU A 69 -16.94 -12.42 0.82
N GLU A 70 -16.75 -11.53 -0.15
CA GLU A 70 -15.65 -11.63 -1.13
C GLU A 70 -14.29 -11.42 -0.47
N MET A 71 -13.28 -12.17 -0.91
CA MET A 71 -11.98 -12.25 -0.25
C MET A 71 -11.23 -10.91 -0.22
N PHE A 72 -11.18 -10.16 -1.33
CA PHE A 72 -10.45 -8.89 -1.37
C PHE A 72 -11.13 -7.80 -0.54
N THR A 73 -12.47 -7.78 -0.50
CA THR A 73 -13.21 -6.90 0.42
C THR A 73 -12.85 -7.20 1.89
N LYS A 74 -12.68 -8.47 2.27
CA LYS A 74 -12.24 -8.83 3.63
C LYS A 74 -10.83 -8.36 3.92
N LEU A 75 -9.89 -8.59 3.01
CA LEU A 75 -8.50 -8.15 3.21
C LEU A 75 -8.41 -6.63 3.37
N ALA A 76 -9.17 -5.88 2.55
CA ALA A 76 -9.29 -4.43 2.69
C ALA A 76 -9.85 -4.04 4.07
N LYS A 77 -10.93 -4.69 4.53
CA LYS A 77 -11.50 -4.50 5.87
C LYS A 77 -10.49 -4.75 6.98
N GLN A 78 -9.69 -5.82 6.90
CA GLN A 78 -8.71 -6.16 7.93
C GLN A 78 -7.68 -5.03 8.13
N ILE A 79 -7.13 -4.47 7.04
CA ILE A 79 -6.19 -3.34 7.12
C ILE A 79 -6.84 -2.13 7.81
N ILE A 80 -8.06 -1.77 7.40
CA ILE A 80 -8.79 -0.61 7.93
C ILE A 80 -9.13 -0.82 9.41
N TRP A 81 -9.73 -1.97 9.76
CA TRP A 81 -10.22 -2.26 11.11
C TRP A 81 -9.09 -2.46 12.11
N GLN A 82 -7.97 -3.05 11.69
CA GLN A 82 -6.78 -3.20 12.54
C GLN A 82 -5.97 -1.91 12.64
N ARG A 83 -6.33 -0.88 11.86
CA ARG A 83 -5.63 0.41 11.80
C ARG A 83 -4.12 0.23 11.64
N CYS A 84 -3.71 -0.72 10.82
CA CYS A 84 -2.31 -1.07 10.62
C CYS A 84 -2.09 -1.50 9.18
N LEU A 85 -1.05 -0.95 8.54
CA LEU A 85 -0.75 -1.23 7.13
C LEU A 85 -0.12 -2.61 6.91
N HIS A 86 0.48 -3.20 7.95
CA HIS A 86 1.05 -4.55 7.94
C HIS A 86 0.67 -5.31 9.22
N PRO A 87 -0.60 -5.72 9.38
CA PRO A 87 -1.10 -6.25 10.64
C PRO A 87 -0.73 -7.72 10.91
N SER A 88 -0.21 -8.43 9.91
CA SER A 88 0.19 -9.83 10.08
C SER A 88 1.59 -9.91 10.71
N TYR A 89 1.61 -9.86 12.04
CA TYR A 89 2.81 -9.79 12.89
C TYR A 89 3.73 -11.04 12.81
N VAL A 90 3.21 -12.20 12.40
CA VAL A 90 3.92 -13.50 12.50
C VAL A 90 3.90 -14.35 11.23
N ALA A 91 3.14 -13.96 10.20
CA ALA A 91 2.83 -14.90 9.11
C ALA A 91 3.83 -14.92 7.95
N ASN A 92 4.76 -13.96 7.86
CA ASN A 92 5.72 -13.93 6.76
C ASN A 92 7.16 -14.11 7.27
N PRO A 93 7.72 -15.33 7.24
CA PRO A 93 9.10 -15.58 7.67
C PRO A 93 10.14 -14.90 6.76
N ASN A 94 9.73 -14.34 5.62
CA ASN A 94 10.62 -13.74 4.65
C ASN A 94 10.89 -12.25 4.89
N VAL A 95 10.21 -11.61 5.84
CA VAL A 95 10.40 -10.18 6.17
C VAL A 95 11.04 -10.09 7.54
N CYS A 96 12.23 -9.49 7.64
CA CYS A 96 12.80 -9.12 8.93
C CYS A 96 12.03 -7.91 9.46
N VAL A 97 11.40 -8.03 10.62
CA VAL A 97 10.58 -6.96 11.22
C VAL A 97 11.22 -6.48 12.52
N ASP A 98 11.44 -5.17 12.64
CA ASP A 98 11.72 -4.54 13.92
C ASP A 98 10.38 -4.21 14.60
N ASN A 99 10.11 -4.89 15.72
CA ASN A 99 8.82 -4.82 16.39
C ASN A 99 8.53 -3.46 17.04
N LEU A 100 9.57 -2.76 17.51
CA LEU A 100 9.40 -1.46 18.16
C LEU A 100 9.06 -0.42 17.09
N LEU A 101 9.80 -0.42 15.99
CA LEU A 101 9.54 0.45 14.85
C LEU A 101 8.20 0.13 14.19
N TRP A 102 7.82 -1.15 14.09
CA TRP A 102 6.52 -1.57 13.57
C TRP A 102 5.36 -0.96 14.37
N LEU A 103 5.42 -1.05 15.70
CA LEU A 103 4.38 -0.52 16.58
C LEU A 103 4.24 1.01 16.41
N GLU A 104 5.36 1.69 16.27
CA GLU A 104 5.44 3.14 16.11
C GLU A 104 4.96 3.62 14.73
N HIS A 105 5.39 2.95 13.65
CA HIS A 105 5.26 3.48 12.29
C HIS A 105 4.22 2.79 11.41
N CYS A 106 3.77 1.57 11.73
CA CYS A 106 2.76 0.87 10.93
C CYS A 106 1.32 1.22 11.29
N THR A 107 1.11 1.88 12.44
CA THR A 107 -0.21 2.20 12.98
C THR A 107 -0.80 3.45 12.30
N LEU A 108 -2.05 3.36 11.86
CA LEU A 108 -2.85 4.48 11.37
C LEU A 108 -3.41 5.26 12.58
N GLN A 109 -2.67 6.26 13.06
CA GLN A 109 -2.96 6.91 14.35
C GLN A 109 -4.13 7.90 14.34
N GLN A 110 -4.35 8.64 13.24
CA GLN A 110 -5.32 9.75 13.21
C GLN A 110 -6.62 9.35 12.49
N ASN A 111 -6.66 9.58 11.18
CA ASN A 111 -7.84 9.37 10.34
C ASN A 111 -7.66 8.13 9.46
N THR A 112 -8.77 7.52 9.08
CA THR A 112 -8.77 6.54 7.99
C THR A 112 -8.32 7.25 6.71
N PRO A 113 -7.27 6.78 6.01
CA PRO A 113 -6.85 7.36 4.74
C PRO A 113 -7.99 7.33 3.71
N HIS A 114 -8.00 8.28 2.79
CA HIS A 114 -8.92 8.22 1.65
C HIS A 114 -8.53 7.10 0.69
N ILE A 115 -7.22 6.88 0.54
CA ILE A 115 -6.65 5.84 -0.32
C ILE A 115 -5.62 5.04 0.46
N ILE A 116 -5.70 3.72 0.38
CA ILE A 116 -4.65 2.80 0.83
C ILE A 116 -4.09 2.10 -0.40
N LEU A 117 -2.81 2.34 -0.68
CA LEU A 117 -2.06 1.69 -1.76
C LEU A 117 -1.27 0.52 -1.19
N THR A 118 -1.45 -0.63 -1.81
CA THR A 118 -0.73 -1.86 -1.49
C THR A 118 -0.11 -2.44 -2.76
N SER A 119 1.02 -3.10 -2.60
CA SER A 119 1.67 -3.89 -3.64
C SER A 119 1.75 -5.34 -3.19
N SER A 120 0.98 -6.22 -3.83
CA SER A 120 0.93 -7.65 -3.50
C SER A 120 1.04 -8.54 -4.73
N GLN A 121 1.53 -9.76 -4.56
CA GLN A 121 1.47 -10.81 -5.58
C GLN A 121 0.05 -11.36 -5.79
N LEU A 122 -0.88 -11.05 -4.90
CA LEU A 122 -2.29 -11.36 -5.08
C LEU A 122 -2.86 -10.66 -6.33
N ARG A 123 -4.02 -11.12 -6.80
CA ARG A 123 -4.73 -10.47 -7.90
C ARG A 123 -4.97 -8.99 -7.57
N THR A 124 -4.81 -8.14 -8.56
CA THR A 124 -5.08 -6.72 -8.48
C THR A 124 -6.55 -6.46 -8.16
N PHE A 125 -6.84 -5.44 -7.36
CA PHE A 125 -8.21 -5.08 -7.02
C PHE A 125 -8.32 -3.62 -6.59
N ILE A 126 -9.54 -3.10 -6.69
CA ILE A 126 -9.97 -1.83 -6.10
C ILE A 126 -11.23 -2.14 -5.28
N ARG A 127 -11.23 -1.73 -4.01
CA ARG A 127 -12.39 -1.86 -3.12
C ARG A 127 -12.58 -0.57 -2.34
N ILE A 128 -13.81 -0.08 -2.30
CA ILE A 128 -14.19 0.99 -1.39
C ILE A 128 -14.85 0.34 -0.18
N VAL A 129 -14.27 0.55 1.00
CA VAL A 129 -14.71 -0.02 2.27
C VAL A 129 -14.66 1.08 3.31
N ASP A 130 -15.77 1.30 4.02
CA ASP A 130 -15.86 2.26 5.13
C ASP A 130 -15.31 3.66 4.77
N GLY A 131 -15.59 4.12 3.54
CA GLY A 131 -15.15 5.44 3.03
C GLY A 131 -13.69 5.51 2.56
N CYS A 132 -12.95 4.39 2.58
CA CYS A 132 -11.56 4.30 2.11
C CYS A 132 -11.47 3.47 0.81
N MET A 133 -10.70 3.93 -0.17
CA MET A 133 -10.38 3.19 -1.38
C MET A 133 -9.09 2.40 -1.18
N VAL A 134 -9.20 1.08 -1.05
CA VAL A 134 -8.05 0.17 -0.96
C VAL A 134 -7.73 -0.36 -2.35
N ILE A 135 -6.49 -0.17 -2.77
CA ILE A 135 -5.98 -0.53 -4.10
C ILE A 135 -4.81 -1.49 -3.94
N ASN A 136 -4.93 -2.70 -4.49
CA ASN A 136 -3.78 -3.54 -4.78
C ASN A 136 -3.38 -3.34 -6.24
N ILE A 137 -2.33 -2.55 -6.47
CA ILE A 137 -1.85 -2.20 -7.81
C ILE A 137 -1.16 -3.41 -8.49
N GLY A 138 -0.72 -4.38 -7.69
CA GLY A 138 0.11 -5.49 -8.15
C GLY A 138 1.55 -5.04 -8.40
N GLN A 139 2.29 -5.84 -9.16
CA GLN A 139 3.67 -5.59 -9.49
C GLN A 139 3.80 -5.16 -10.95
N LEU A 140 4.72 -4.23 -11.24
CA LEU A 140 5.04 -3.75 -12.59
C LEU A 140 5.52 -4.88 -13.51
N ILE A 141 6.31 -5.80 -12.94
CA ILE A 141 6.79 -7.02 -13.59
C ILE A 141 6.43 -8.19 -12.66
N LYS A 142 5.88 -9.25 -13.22
CA LYS A 142 5.54 -10.49 -12.51
C LYS A 142 6.44 -11.62 -12.98
N HIS A 143 6.58 -12.66 -12.18
CA HIS A 143 7.23 -13.90 -12.60
C HIS A 143 6.21 -15.02 -12.71
N ASN A 144 6.23 -15.75 -13.83
CA ASN A 144 5.41 -16.94 -13.98
C ASN A 144 6.01 -18.13 -13.21
N SER A 145 5.34 -19.28 -13.21
CA SER A 145 5.81 -20.50 -12.52
C SER A 145 7.18 -20.99 -13.01
N GLN A 146 7.62 -20.58 -14.20
CA GLN A 146 8.93 -20.88 -14.78
C GLN A 146 9.97 -19.78 -14.48
N LYS A 147 9.67 -18.86 -13.56
CA LYS A 147 10.49 -17.68 -13.18
C LYS A 147 10.76 -16.69 -14.31
N GLN A 148 10.03 -16.78 -15.42
CA GLN A 148 10.17 -15.83 -16.52
C GLN A 148 9.40 -14.55 -16.20
N ALA A 149 10.03 -13.40 -16.50
CA ALA A 149 9.42 -12.09 -16.36
C ALA A 149 8.27 -11.94 -17.38
N VAL A 150 7.11 -11.51 -16.88
CA VAL A 150 5.92 -11.19 -17.68
C VAL A 150 5.39 -9.82 -17.30
N SER A 151 4.67 -9.18 -18.22
CA SER A 151 4.03 -7.90 -17.98
C SER A 151 3.17 -7.90 -16.72
N GLY A 152 3.32 -6.82 -15.95
CA GLY A 152 2.53 -6.57 -14.76
C GLY A 152 1.48 -5.50 -14.99
N THR A 153 1.30 -4.66 -13.97
CA THR A 153 0.25 -3.64 -13.92
C THR A 153 0.73 -2.37 -13.25
N TYR A 154 0.06 -1.25 -13.55
CA TYR A 154 0.17 0.00 -12.82
C TYR A 154 -1.21 0.58 -12.52
N GLY A 155 -1.28 1.57 -11.62
CA GLY A 155 -2.54 2.22 -11.21
C GLY A 155 -2.62 3.64 -11.76
N LEU A 156 -3.80 4.02 -12.26
CA LEU A 156 -4.17 5.39 -12.57
C LEU A 156 -5.25 5.83 -11.59
N ILE A 157 -5.03 6.96 -10.92
CA ILE A 157 -5.98 7.50 -9.94
C ILE A 157 -6.29 8.94 -10.35
N GLN A 158 -7.58 9.24 -10.48
CA GLN A 158 -8.07 10.57 -10.75
C GLN A 158 -8.91 11.05 -9.58
N ILE A 159 -8.62 12.26 -9.12
CA ILE A 159 -9.30 12.90 -8.00
C ILE A 159 -10.01 14.13 -8.55
N ALA A 160 -11.33 14.15 -8.41
CA ALA A 160 -12.17 15.28 -8.77
C ALA A 160 -12.42 16.18 -7.56
N PRO A 161 -12.55 17.50 -7.77
CA PRO A 161 -12.97 18.40 -6.71
C PRO A 161 -14.40 18.08 -6.23
N PRO A 162 -14.83 18.59 -5.06
CA PRO A 162 -16.20 18.45 -4.59
C PRO A 162 -17.20 18.98 -5.62
N LYS A 163 -18.34 18.28 -5.76
CA LYS A 163 -19.48 18.74 -6.58
C LYS A 163 -20.61 19.14 -5.64
N ASP A 164 -21.12 20.36 -5.82
CA ASP A 164 -22.20 20.93 -5.00
C ASP A 164 -21.89 20.96 -3.48
N GLY A 165 -20.61 21.16 -3.14
CA GLY A 165 -20.13 21.20 -1.74
C GLY A 165 -20.02 19.82 -1.07
N SER A 166 -20.33 18.74 -1.77
CA SER A 166 -20.18 17.37 -1.27
C SER A 166 -18.92 16.70 -1.80
N TRP A 167 -18.19 16.02 -0.91
CA TRP A 167 -17.02 15.22 -1.27
C TRP A 167 -17.08 13.86 -0.57
N SER A 168 -16.82 12.79 -1.32
CA SER A 168 -16.60 11.47 -0.77
C SER A 168 -15.62 10.70 -1.63
N THR A 169 -14.87 9.79 -1.00
CA THR A 169 -13.98 8.85 -1.71
C THR A 169 -14.70 8.12 -2.84
N GLN A 170 -15.97 7.77 -2.66
CA GLN A 170 -16.74 7.02 -3.66
C GLN A 170 -17.13 7.83 -4.88
N ASN A 171 -17.40 9.13 -4.71
CA ASN A 171 -17.92 9.98 -5.79
C ASN A 171 -16.83 10.81 -6.46
N ASN A 172 -15.74 11.10 -5.74
CA ASN A 172 -14.72 12.05 -6.17
C ASN A 172 -13.37 11.40 -6.47
N ILE A 173 -13.20 10.11 -6.21
CA ILE A 173 -11.99 9.38 -6.57
C ILE A 173 -12.39 8.26 -7.53
N SER A 174 -11.78 8.25 -8.72
CA SER A 174 -11.83 7.13 -9.65
C SER A 174 -10.44 6.54 -9.78
N ALA A 175 -10.37 5.23 -9.97
CA ALA A 175 -9.11 4.53 -10.15
C ALA A 175 -9.26 3.38 -11.14
N GLU A 176 -8.21 3.12 -11.89
CA GLU A 176 -8.09 2.04 -12.87
C GLU A 176 -6.75 1.32 -12.67
N ILE A 177 -6.73 0.02 -12.95
CA ILE A 177 -5.50 -0.77 -12.99
C ILE A 177 -5.26 -1.18 -14.44
N VAL A 178 -4.13 -0.74 -14.99
CA VAL A 178 -3.78 -0.89 -16.40
C VAL A 178 -2.67 -1.93 -16.54
N HIS A 179 -2.81 -2.80 -17.55
CA HIS A 179 -1.80 -3.79 -17.92
C HIS A 179 -0.75 -3.16 -18.85
N ILE A 180 0.50 -3.58 -18.68
CA ILE A 180 1.66 -3.10 -19.45
C ILE A 180 1.90 -3.98 -20.68
#